data_AF-A0A9Y3SAX1-F1
#
_entry.id   AF-A0A9Y3SAX1-F1
#
_cell.length_a   1.000
_cell.length_b   1.000
_cell.length_c   1.000
_cell.angle_alpha   90.00
_cell.angle_beta   90.00
_cell.angle_gamma   90.00
#
_symmetry.space_group_name_H-M   'P 1'
#
loop_
_entity.id
_entity.type
_entity.pdbx_description
1 polymer ?
#
loop_
_entity_poly.entity_id
_entity_poly.type
_entity_poly.pdbx_seq_one_letter_code
_entity_poly.pdbx_strand_id
1 'polypeptide(L)'
;MDWIISAPLVLSVFSATLCFNIEPVAWRALRSSAAGFGYRVVQRQSDLLVSAPLEQYSQNERGRIYRCTTSSQTCQDIQFEAPGFAVNMSLGLTMKSDQRAQNTVVCGPTIAKDCKSITMYNGVCFQLDRYNRLGPPVPSSIQDEIAAKVEGTPGYMYDLYDLV
;
A
#
# COMPACT_ATOMS: atom_id res chain seq x y z
N MET A 1 7.75 9.68 80.32
CA MET A 1 7.06 10.55 79.34
C MET A 1 7.77 10.31 78.04
N ASP A 2 7.26 9.39 77.23
CA ASP A 2 7.92 8.93 76.01
C ASP A 2 7.58 9.88 74.87
N TRP A 3 8.60 10.52 74.30
CA TRP A 3 8.46 11.43 73.17
C TRP A 3 8.34 10.59 71.88
N ILE A 4 7.15 10.54 71.29
CA ILE A 4 6.89 9.89 70.01
C ILE A 4 7.27 10.86 68.89
N ILE A 5 8.39 10.59 68.20
CA ILE A 5 8.78 11.32 66.99
C ILE A 5 7.83 10.90 65.87
N SER A 6 6.88 11.77 65.53
CA SER A 6 5.96 11.57 64.42
C SER A 6 6.58 12.12 63.14
N ALA A 7 7.12 11.25 62.29
CA ALA A 7 7.65 11.65 60.97
C ALA A 7 6.50 11.65 59.94
N PRO A 8 6.15 12.80 59.33
CA PRO A 8 5.08 12.85 58.34
C PRO A 8 5.56 12.21 57.03
N LEU A 9 4.90 11.13 56.62
CA LEU A 9 5.12 10.48 55.33
C LEU A 9 4.50 11.34 54.22
N VAL A 10 5.31 12.14 53.53
CA VAL A 10 4.85 12.96 52.40
C VAL A 10 4.73 12.08 51.17
N LEU A 11 3.53 11.59 50.89
CA LEU A 11 3.19 10.92 49.64
C LEU A 11 3.07 11.96 48.52
N SER A 12 4.17 12.19 47.79
CA SER A 12 4.15 12.97 46.56
C SER A 12 3.40 12.19 45.47
N VAL A 13 2.24 12.69 45.06
CA VAL A 13 1.52 12.18 43.89
C VAL A 13 2.30 12.61 42.64
N PHE A 14 2.96 11.66 41.99
CA PHE A 14 3.50 11.88 40.65
C PHE A 14 2.31 12.03 39.69
N SER A 15 2.01 13.27 39.28
CA SER A 15 1.12 13.51 38.14
C SER A 15 1.90 13.12 36.88
N ALA A 16 1.57 11.95 36.32
CA ALA A 16 2.09 11.55 35.03
C ALA A 16 1.52 12.49 33.97
N THR A 17 2.27 13.52 33.59
CA THR A 17 1.96 14.32 32.40
C THR A 17 2.14 13.40 31.20
N LEU A 18 1.02 12.92 30.65
CA LEU A 18 0.98 12.16 29.42
C LEU A 18 1.36 13.12 28.28
N CYS A 19 2.64 13.20 27.95
CA CYS A 19 3.14 13.96 26.81
C CYS A 19 2.79 13.22 25.51
N PHE A 20 1.51 13.23 25.12
CA PHE A 20 1.10 12.86 23.76
C PHE A 20 0.79 14.13 22.97
N ASN A 21 1.49 14.33 21.86
CA ASN A 21 1.32 15.48 20.96
C ASN A 21 0.34 15.19 19.81
N ILE A 22 -0.43 14.11 19.90
CA ILE A 22 -1.52 13.77 18.99
C ILE A 22 -2.82 14.10 19.71
N GLU A 23 -3.60 15.04 19.20
CA GLU A 23 -4.88 15.42 19.79
C GLU A 23 -5.95 14.34 19.54
N PRO A 24 -6.42 13.62 20.58
CA PRO A 24 -7.30 12.48 20.39
C PRO A 24 -8.76 12.88 20.11
N VAL A 25 -9.14 14.13 20.36
CA VAL A 25 -10.54 14.62 20.24
C VAL A 25 -10.79 15.28 18.88
N ALA A 26 -9.78 15.86 18.25
CA ALA A 26 -9.87 16.55 16.96
C ALA A 26 -9.47 15.63 15.79
N TRP A 27 -10.23 14.56 15.55
CA TRP A 27 -10.01 13.66 14.41
C TRP A 27 -11.05 13.85 13.30
N ARG A 28 -10.69 13.47 12.08
CA ARG A 28 -11.59 13.47 10.91
C ARG A 28 -11.60 12.08 10.29
N ALA A 29 -12.79 11.59 9.93
CA ALA A 29 -12.94 10.36 9.16
C ALA A 29 -13.08 10.69 7.67
N LEU A 30 -12.25 10.03 6.87
CA LEU A 30 -12.43 9.91 5.43
C LEU A 30 -13.09 8.56 5.16
N ARG A 31 -14.14 8.55 4.33
CA ARG A 31 -14.93 7.33 4.08
C ARG A 31 -15.13 7.11 2.59
N SER A 32 -15.14 5.85 2.21
CA SER A 32 -15.54 5.35 0.89
C SER A 32 -16.12 3.96 1.06
N SER A 33 -17.06 3.57 0.20
CA SER A 33 -17.58 2.21 0.14
C SER A 33 -16.64 1.25 -0.60
N ALA A 34 -15.58 1.76 -1.21
CA ALA A 34 -14.65 0.97 -2.01
C ALA A 34 -13.92 -0.09 -1.16
N ALA A 35 -13.84 -1.31 -1.68
CA ALA A 35 -13.27 -2.44 -0.97
C ALA A 35 -11.77 -2.22 -0.68
N GLY A 36 -11.40 -2.34 0.60
CA GLY A 36 -10.03 -2.11 1.06
C GLY A 36 -9.63 -0.64 1.10
N PHE A 37 -10.57 0.31 1.03
CA PHE A 37 -10.26 1.73 1.19
C PHE A 37 -9.52 2.02 2.50
N GLY A 38 -8.43 2.76 2.42
CA GLY A 38 -7.55 3.05 3.56
C GLY A 38 -6.34 2.12 3.68
N TYR A 39 -6.18 1.16 2.77
CA TYR A 39 -5.08 0.17 2.84
C TYR A 39 -3.69 0.83 2.82
N ARG A 40 -3.49 1.85 1.98
CA ARG A 40 -2.35 2.77 2.03
C ARG A 40 -2.82 4.21 2.04
N VAL A 41 -2.13 5.04 2.80
CA VAL A 41 -2.35 6.48 2.85
C VAL A 41 -1.01 7.18 2.62
N VAL A 42 -1.00 8.15 1.71
CA VAL A 42 0.15 9.01 1.42
C VAL A 42 -0.26 10.45 1.61
N GLN A 43 0.49 11.18 2.43
CA GLN A 43 0.26 12.61 2.64
C GLN A 43 1.09 13.43 1.64
N ARG A 44 0.41 14.22 0.81
CA ARG A 44 1.01 15.26 -0.03
C ARG A 44 0.82 16.62 0.64
N GLN A 45 1.45 17.66 0.08
CA GLN A 45 1.28 19.02 0.59
C GLN A 45 -0.16 19.54 0.45
N SER A 46 -0.85 19.14 -0.62
CA SER A 46 -2.19 19.62 -0.96
C SER A 46 -3.33 18.76 -0.41
N ASP A 47 -3.09 17.46 -0.22
CA ASP A 47 -4.14 16.47 0.03
C ASP A 47 -3.57 15.14 0.52
N LEU A 48 -4.45 14.17 0.70
CA LEU A 48 -4.15 12.77 1.02
C LEU A 48 -4.50 11.90 -0.18
N LEU A 49 -3.61 10.98 -0.53
CA LEU A 49 -3.91 9.88 -1.43
C LEU A 49 -4.24 8.65 -0.59
N VAL A 50 -5.35 7.98 -0.91
CA VAL A 50 -5.83 6.80 -0.19
C VAL A 50 -6.12 5.69 -1.19
N SER A 51 -5.55 4.50 -1.00
CA SER A 51 -5.84 3.36 -1.88
C SER A 51 -7.01 2.51 -1.40
N ALA A 52 -7.68 1.87 -2.37
CA ALA A 52 -8.63 0.79 -2.17
C ALA A 52 -8.26 -0.37 -3.12
N PRO A 53 -7.23 -1.16 -2.79
CA PRO A 53 -6.65 -2.12 -3.73
C PRO A 53 -7.51 -3.35 -4.01
N LEU A 54 -8.58 -3.57 -3.22
CA LEU A 54 -9.51 -4.67 -3.42
C LEU A 54 -10.77 -4.24 -4.21
N GLU A 55 -10.89 -2.95 -4.54
CA GLU A 55 -12.02 -2.42 -5.27
C GLU A 55 -12.04 -2.96 -6.69
N GLN A 56 -13.07 -3.75 -7.01
CA GLN A 56 -13.33 -4.26 -8.36
C GLN A 56 -14.32 -3.34 -9.05
N TYR A 57 -13.91 -2.69 -10.14
CA TYR A 57 -14.76 -1.70 -10.82
C TYR A 57 -15.06 -2.03 -12.28
N SER A 58 -14.40 -3.05 -12.82
CA SER A 58 -14.76 -3.70 -14.09
C SER A 58 -14.44 -5.19 -13.97
N GLN A 59 -14.66 -5.99 -15.02
CA GLN A 59 -14.35 -7.43 -14.98
C GLN A 59 -12.85 -7.71 -14.80
N ASN A 60 -12.00 -6.85 -15.36
CA ASN A 60 -10.56 -7.06 -15.47
C ASN A 60 -9.73 -6.05 -14.67
N GLU A 61 -10.36 -5.08 -14.01
CA GLU A 61 -9.64 -4.02 -13.33
C GLU A 61 -9.96 -3.97 -11.84
N ARG A 62 -8.88 -4.01 -11.05
CA ARG A 62 -8.93 -4.03 -9.59
C ARG A 62 -7.93 -3.04 -9.00
N GLY A 63 -8.40 -2.32 -7.99
CA GLY A 63 -7.65 -1.35 -7.21
C GLY A 63 -7.83 0.06 -7.74
N ARG A 64 -8.16 0.99 -6.83
CA ARG A 64 -8.32 2.42 -7.14
C ARG A 64 -7.57 3.29 -6.15
N ILE A 65 -7.23 4.50 -6.59
CA ILE A 65 -6.59 5.53 -5.78
C ILE A 65 -7.53 6.72 -5.68
N TYR A 66 -7.76 7.18 -4.46
CA TYR A 66 -8.63 8.31 -4.17
C TYR A 66 -7.81 9.49 -3.68
N ARG A 67 -8.22 10.68 -4.08
CA ARG A 67 -7.74 11.96 -3.56
C ARG A 67 -8.73 12.48 -2.52
N CYS A 68 -8.25 12.68 -1.30
CA CYS A 68 -9.02 13.19 -0.18
C CYS A 68 -8.44 14.51 0.32
N THR A 69 -9.28 15.47 0.66
CA THR A 69 -8.84 16.70 1.34
C THR A 69 -9.25 16.64 2.81
N THR A 70 -8.59 17.41 3.68
CA THR A 70 -8.96 17.46 5.11
C THR A 70 -10.22 18.29 5.35
N SER A 71 -10.58 19.18 4.41
CA SER A 71 -11.79 20.01 4.47
C SER A 71 -13.06 19.26 4.06
N SER A 72 -12.96 18.28 3.16
CA SER A 72 -14.10 17.46 2.71
C SER A 72 -14.11 16.10 3.40
N GLN A 73 -15.30 15.55 3.66
CA GLN A 73 -15.46 14.16 4.11
C GLN A 73 -15.48 13.16 2.96
N THR A 74 -15.60 13.65 1.71
CA THR A 74 -15.65 12.81 0.51
C THR A 74 -14.30 12.80 -0.19
N CYS A 75 -13.95 11.62 -0.72
CA CYS A 75 -12.76 11.41 -1.53
C CYS A 75 -13.14 11.20 -2.99
N GLN A 76 -12.35 11.77 -3.89
CA GLN A 76 -12.58 11.70 -5.32
C GLN A 76 -11.68 10.64 -5.93
N ASP A 77 -12.28 9.77 -6.75
CA ASP A 77 -11.53 8.76 -7.49
C ASP A 77 -10.63 9.41 -8.56
N ILE A 78 -9.38 8.95 -8.64
CA ILE A 78 -8.44 9.37 -9.68
C ILE A 78 -8.65 8.47 -10.89
N GLN A 79 -9.16 9.05 -11.98
CA GLN A 79 -9.39 8.33 -13.21
C GLN A 79 -8.07 7.80 -13.78
N PHE A 80 -8.06 6.52 -14.13
CA PHE A 80 -6.91 5.82 -14.65
C PHE A 80 -7.37 4.72 -15.61
N GLU A 81 -6.73 4.66 -16.78
CA GLU A 81 -6.94 3.59 -17.74
C GLU A 81 -5.83 2.56 -17.56
N ALA A 82 -6.19 1.37 -17.10
CA ALA A 82 -5.21 0.30 -16.90
C ALA A 82 -4.70 -0.21 -18.26
N PRO A 83 -3.38 -0.49 -18.38
CA PRO A 83 -2.88 -1.16 -19.57
C PRO A 83 -3.49 -2.56 -19.67
N GLY A 84 -3.79 -3.02 -20.88
CA GLY A 84 -4.54 -4.27 -21.09
C GLY A 84 -3.91 -5.55 -20.49
N PHE A 85 -2.59 -5.53 -20.22
CA PHE A 85 -1.91 -6.66 -19.56
C PHE A 85 -2.10 -6.67 -18.04
N ALA A 86 -2.52 -5.56 -17.42
CA ALA A 86 -2.59 -5.39 -15.97
C ALA A 86 -3.93 -5.85 -15.37
N VAL A 87 -4.33 -7.08 -15.71
CA VAL A 87 -5.59 -7.65 -15.26
C VAL A 87 -5.56 -7.88 -13.74
N ASN A 88 -6.57 -7.35 -13.05
CA ASN A 88 -6.79 -7.50 -11.61
C ASN A 88 -5.54 -7.22 -10.77
N MET A 89 -4.77 -6.19 -11.14
CA MET A 89 -3.46 -5.90 -10.54
C MET A 89 -3.51 -5.48 -9.06
N SER A 90 -4.68 -5.16 -8.50
CA SER A 90 -4.86 -4.61 -7.15
C SER A 90 -4.05 -3.33 -6.94
N LEU A 91 -4.23 -2.36 -7.84
CA LEU A 91 -3.50 -1.09 -7.81
C LEU A 91 -3.63 -0.39 -6.44
N GLY A 92 -2.49 0.05 -5.89
CA GLY A 92 -2.45 0.72 -4.59
C GLY A 92 -2.22 -0.21 -3.39
N LEU A 93 -1.92 -1.48 -3.64
CA LEU A 93 -1.41 -2.39 -2.60
C LEU A 93 -0.06 -1.89 -2.06
N THR A 94 0.75 -1.30 -2.95
CA THR A 94 1.99 -0.60 -2.59
C THR A 94 1.97 0.83 -3.11
N MET A 95 2.31 1.77 -2.24
CA MET A 95 2.47 3.18 -2.56
C MET A 95 3.67 3.76 -1.83
N LYS A 96 4.45 4.60 -2.50
CA LYS A 96 5.57 5.31 -1.90
C LYS A 96 5.66 6.72 -2.47
N SER A 97 5.77 7.71 -1.60
CA SER A 97 5.93 9.11 -1.99
C SER A 97 7.40 9.51 -1.97
N ASP A 98 7.85 10.25 -2.98
CA ASP A 98 9.05 11.07 -2.89
C ASP A 98 8.62 12.54 -2.78
N GLN A 99 8.83 13.10 -1.59
CA GLN A 99 8.44 14.46 -1.25
C GLN A 99 9.23 15.52 -2.04
N ARG A 100 10.47 15.21 -2.46
CA ARG A 100 11.31 16.15 -3.21
C ARG A 100 10.80 16.29 -4.64
N ALA A 101 10.49 15.17 -5.29
CA ALA A 101 9.95 15.14 -6.64
C ALA A 101 8.43 15.41 -6.69
N GLN A 102 7.75 15.52 -5.54
CA GLN A 102 6.29 15.66 -5.41
C GLN A 102 5.52 14.61 -6.21
N ASN A 103 6.08 13.40 -6.29
CA ASN A 103 5.49 12.28 -7.01
C ASN A 103 5.19 11.14 -6.02
N THR A 104 4.34 10.21 -6.44
CA THR A 104 4.04 9.00 -5.69
C THR A 104 4.09 7.83 -6.63
N VAL A 105 4.90 6.83 -6.34
CA VAL A 105 4.87 5.55 -7.06
C VAL A 105 3.72 4.72 -6.49
N VAL A 106 2.88 4.21 -7.37
CA VAL A 106 1.72 3.36 -7.03
C VAL A 106 1.86 2.06 -7.81
N CYS A 107 1.75 0.92 -7.14
CA CYS A 107 1.93 -0.38 -7.78
C CYS A 107 0.76 -1.33 -7.50
N GLY A 108 0.49 -2.19 -8.49
CA GLY A 108 -0.41 -3.33 -8.40
C GLY A 108 0.37 -4.63 -8.62
N PRO A 109 0.60 -5.45 -7.58
CA PRO A 109 1.48 -6.63 -7.66
C PRO A 109 0.76 -7.95 -7.96
N THR A 110 -0.54 -7.94 -8.25
CA THR A 110 -1.34 -9.19 -8.34
C THR A 110 -1.77 -9.52 -9.76
N ILE A 111 -0.96 -9.20 -10.76
CA ILE A 111 -1.24 -9.54 -12.15
C ILE A 111 -0.93 -11.03 -12.35
N ALA A 112 -1.97 -11.85 -12.40
CA ALA A 112 -1.82 -13.28 -12.66
C ALA A 112 -1.32 -13.52 -14.09
N LYS A 113 -0.35 -14.43 -14.21
CA LYS A 113 0.20 -14.92 -15.47
C LYS A 113 0.26 -16.43 -15.43
N ASP A 114 -0.54 -17.06 -16.28
CA ASP A 114 -0.57 -18.51 -16.39
C ASP A 114 0.57 -19.02 -17.27
N CYS A 115 1.40 -19.88 -16.72
CA CYS A 115 2.59 -20.47 -17.34
C CYS A 115 2.47 -21.99 -17.34
N LYS A 116 1.88 -22.59 -18.38
CA LYS A 116 1.66 -24.06 -18.57
C LYS A 116 1.09 -24.80 -17.35
N SER A 117 1.89 -25.06 -16.32
CA SER A 117 1.56 -25.79 -15.10
C SER A 117 1.54 -24.94 -13.81
N ILE A 118 1.96 -23.66 -13.86
CA ILE A 118 2.02 -22.78 -12.69
C ILE A 118 1.43 -21.41 -13.01
N THR A 119 0.88 -20.72 -12.01
CA THR A 119 0.46 -19.32 -12.11
C THR A 119 1.46 -18.45 -11.35
N MET A 120 2.06 -17.51 -12.05
CA MET A 120 2.93 -16.49 -11.46
C MET A 120 2.17 -15.19 -11.26
N TYR A 121 2.64 -14.36 -10.33
CA TYR A 121 2.09 -13.03 -10.09
C TYR A 121 3.16 -11.99 -10.36
N ASN A 122 2.87 -11.12 -11.33
CA ASN A 122 3.72 -10.00 -11.68
C ASN A 122 3.15 -8.71 -11.12
N GLY A 123 4.03 -7.71 -11.00
CA GLY A 123 3.65 -6.36 -10.62
C GLY A 123 3.91 -5.34 -11.72
N VAL A 124 3.10 -4.29 -11.69
CA VAL A 124 3.33 -3.07 -12.46
C VAL A 124 3.22 -1.87 -11.55
N CYS A 125 4.02 -0.85 -11.83
CA CYS A 125 4.06 0.40 -11.10
C CYS A 125 3.84 1.58 -12.03
N PHE A 126 3.33 2.67 -11.47
CA PHE A 126 3.10 3.93 -12.17
C PHE A 126 3.56 5.08 -11.28
N GLN A 127 4.09 6.12 -11.91
CA GLN A 127 4.36 7.38 -11.22
C GLN A 127 3.11 8.27 -11.28
N LEU A 128 2.55 8.58 -10.12
CA LEU A 128 1.46 9.55 -9.96
C LEU A 128 2.05 10.93 -9.65
N ASP A 129 1.81 11.89 -10.52
CA ASP A 129 2.29 13.27 -10.32
C ASP A 129 1.38 14.09 -9.37
N ARG A 130 1.79 15.33 -9.09
CA ARG A 130 1.03 16.26 -8.25
C ARG A 130 -0.34 16.66 -8.83
N TYR A 131 -0.55 16.47 -10.13
CA TYR A 131 -1.80 16.76 -10.84
C TYR A 131 -2.70 15.53 -10.98
N ASN A 132 -2.35 14.43 -10.30
CA ASN A 132 -3.06 13.15 -10.33
C ASN A 132 -3.02 12.44 -11.68
N ARG A 133 -1.96 12.66 -12.47
CA ARG A 133 -1.75 11.95 -13.72
C ARG A 133 -0.82 10.77 -13.46
N LEU A 134 -1.24 9.59 -13.89
CA LEU A 134 -0.37 8.42 -13.88
C LEU A 134 0.48 8.43 -15.15
N GLY A 135 1.78 8.26 -14.97
CA GLY A 135 2.75 8.08 -16.04
C GLY A 135 2.66 6.69 -16.69
N PRO A 136 3.58 6.37 -17.60
CA PRO A 136 3.62 5.06 -18.25
C PRO A 136 3.89 3.92 -17.25
N PRO A 137 3.48 2.68 -17.58
CA PRO A 137 3.74 1.52 -16.74
C PRO A 137 5.23 1.20 -16.64
N VAL A 138 5.65 0.75 -15.46
CA VAL A 138 6.99 0.24 -15.18
C VAL A 138 6.87 -1.14 -14.51
N PRO A 139 7.36 -2.22 -15.14
CA PRO A 139 7.93 -2.26 -16.49
C PRO A 139 6.90 -1.93 -17.58
N SER A 140 7.37 -1.51 -18.76
CA SER A 140 6.49 -1.11 -19.88
C SER A 140 5.66 -2.27 -20.45
N SER A 141 6.08 -3.50 -20.19
CA SER A 141 5.41 -4.74 -20.56
C SER A 141 5.83 -5.84 -19.61
N ILE A 142 4.97 -6.83 -19.38
CA ILE A 142 5.32 -8.04 -18.67
C ILE A 142 5.82 -9.07 -19.70
N GLN A 143 7.12 -9.01 -20.04
CA GLN A 143 7.72 -9.93 -21.00
C GLN A 143 7.68 -11.39 -20.52
N ASP A 144 7.68 -12.33 -21.46
CA ASP A 144 7.86 -13.77 -21.25
C ASP A 144 9.32 -14.11 -20.98
N GLU A 145 9.92 -13.55 -19.93
CA GLU A 145 11.32 -13.89 -19.59
C GLU A 145 11.46 -15.20 -18.79
N ILE A 146 10.49 -16.11 -18.97
CA ILE A 146 10.64 -17.53 -18.65
C ILE A 146 10.11 -18.36 -19.82
N ALA A 147 10.53 -18.02 -21.04
CA ALA A 147 10.93 -19.09 -21.95
C ALA A 147 12.20 -19.71 -21.36
N ALA A 148 12.07 -20.44 -20.25
CA ALA A 148 13.08 -21.42 -19.89
C ALA A 148 13.21 -22.29 -21.12
N LYS A 149 14.37 -22.19 -21.76
CA LYS A 149 14.80 -23.04 -22.84
C LYS A 149 14.94 -24.45 -22.27
N VAL A 150 13.82 -25.11 -22.02
CA VAL A 150 13.75 -26.57 -21.87
C VAL A 150 13.72 -27.11 -23.29
N GLU A 151 14.81 -26.86 -24.01
CA GLU A 151 15.12 -27.62 -25.21
C GLU A 151 15.58 -28.97 -24.68
N GLY A 152 14.80 -30.00 -25.01
CA GLY A 152 14.85 -31.29 -24.32
C GLY A 152 16.23 -31.94 -24.32
N THR A 153 16.61 -32.44 -23.15
CA THR A 153 17.47 -33.63 -23.03
C THR A 153 16.70 -34.70 -22.27
N PRO A 154 16.48 -35.90 -22.85
CA PRO A 154 15.77 -36.97 -22.19
C PRO A 154 16.68 -37.65 -21.16
N GLY A 155 16.17 -37.82 -19.93
CA GLY A 155 16.76 -38.69 -18.91
C GLY A 155 17.37 -37.94 -17.73
N TYR A 156 17.17 -38.53 -16.55
CA TYR A 156 17.65 -38.15 -15.22
C TYR A 156 16.73 -37.21 -14.41
N MET A 157 15.86 -37.87 -13.64
CA MET A 157 15.21 -37.35 -12.45
C MET A 157 16.31 -37.09 -11.41
N TYR A 158 16.58 -35.83 -11.09
CA TYR A 158 17.41 -35.48 -9.94
C TYR A 158 16.48 -35.08 -8.80
N ASP A 159 16.52 -35.88 -7.73
CA ASP A 159 15.79 -35.68 -6.49
C ASP A 159 16.29 -34.45 -5.73
N LEU A 160 15.37 -33.80 -5.02
CA LEU A 160 15.53 -32.54 -4.27
C LEU A 160 16.44 -32.62 -3.03
N TYR A 161 17.36 -33.59 -2.96
CA TYR A 161 18.18 -33.89 -1.78
C TYR A 161 19.66 -33.50 -1.88
N ASP A 162 20.16 -33.07 -3.05
CA ASP A 162 21.59 -32.71 -3.23
C ASP A 162 21.91 -31.21 -3.02
N LEU A 163 21.07 -30.48 -2.27
CA LEU A 163 21.24 -29.04 -2.00
C LEU A 163 21.37 -28.69 -0.50
N VAL A 164 21.79 -29.64 0.34
CA VAL A 164 22.20 -29.39 1.74
C VAL A 164 23.65 -29.82 1.96
#